data_AF-A0A8B6CN19-F1
#
_entry.id   AF-A0A8B6CN19-F1
#
_cell.length_a   1.000
_cell.length_b   1.000
_cell.length_c   1.000
_cell.angle_alpha   90.00
_cell.angle_beta   90.00
_cell.angle_gamma   90.00
#
_symmetry.space_group_name_H-M   'P 1'
#
loop_
_entity.id
_entity.type
_entity.pdbx_description
1 polymer ?
#
loop_
_entity_poly.entity_id
_entity_poly.type
_entity_poly.pdbx_seq_one_letter_code
_entity_poly.pdbx_strand_id
1 'polypeptide(L)'
;MSVLVIVIILDARLKAEYTDIPKILFVATHKDKIPKNVETQREEVYSGIEELFKNHEGRQHLVLNQKIFINATDELDSEIDVLKKTITDLTFQHPCWGERLPNASVPLELEIADLVFEGKHILSLTEVEELNAASKGSVLSFDQLREFLHLQNLQGKIVYFDIPHLRDWVIINPILLVEIMRSFVKGI
;
A
#
# COMPACT_ATOMS: atom_id res chain seq x y z
N MET A 1 12.46 26.93 9.50
CA MET A 1 13.15 25.68 9.12
C MET A 1 12.12 24.57 9.24
N SER A 2 11.86 23.85 8.16
CA SER A 2 10.67 23.00 8.03
C SER A 2 10.97 21.56 8.43
N VAL A 3 10.24 21.04 9.41
CA VAL A 3 10.20 19.59 9.68
C VAL A 3 9.44 18.95 8.53
N LEU A 4 10.05 17.98 7.84
CA LEU A 4 9.36 17.22 6.81
C LEU A 4 8.54 16.14 7.50
N VAL A 5 7.21 16.23 7.38
CA VAL A 5 6.29 15.22 7.89
C VAL A 5 5.94 14.27 6.76
N ILE A 6 6.28 13.00 6.93
CA ILE A 6 5.84 11.93 6.03
C ILE A 6 4.47 11.45 6.52
N VAL A 7 3.56 11.29 5.56
CA VAL A 7 2.24 10.71 5.79
C VAL A 7 2.29 9.27 5.33
N ILE A 8 2.13 8.34 6.28
CA ILE A 8 2.01 6.91 5.97
C ILE A 8 0.52 6.58 5.99
N ILE A 9 0.03 6.10 4.84
CA ILE A 9 -1.35 5.66 4.65
C ILE A 9 -1.34 4.13 4.64
N LEU A 10 -2.03 3.51 5.60
CA LEU A 10 -2.21 2.07 5.67
C LEU A 10 -3.60 1.73 5.12
N ASP A 11 -3.65 1.32 3.85
CA ASP A 11 -4.85 0.94 3.11
C ASP A 11 -4.79 -0.55 2.73
N ALA A 12 -5.86 -1.29 3.02
CA ALA A 12 -6.03 -2.67 2.53
C ALA A 12 -7.45 -2.81 1.97
N ARG A 13 -7.58 -2.54 0.66
CA ARG A 13 -8.83 -2.66 -0.06
C ARG A 13 -9.09 -4.12 -0.43
N LEU A 14 -9.85 -4.81 0.41
CA LEU A 14 -10.27 -6.18 0.14
C LEU A 14 -11.74 -6.31 -0.28
N LYS A 15 -12.60 -5.33 0.03
CA LYS A 15 -14.00 -5.28 -0.45
C LYS A 15 -14.45 -3.85 -0.69
N ALA A 16 -15.25 -3.65 -1.75
CA ALA A 16 -15.89 -2.37 -2.09
C ALA A 16 -16.86 -1.84 -1.03
N GLU A 17 -17.22 -2.68 -0.04
CA GLU A 17 -18.12 -2.34 1.06
C GLU A 17 -17.41 -1.77 2.30
N TYR A 18 -16.08 -1.86 2.39
CA TYR A 18 -15.32 -1.20 3.45
C TYR A 18 -15.03 0.25 3.05
N THR A 19 -15.91 1.15 3.49
CA THR A 19 -15.79 2.60 3.33
C THR A 19 -14.84 3.26 4.33
N ASP A 20 -14.13 2.47 5.15
CA ASP A 20 -13.22 3.03 6.13
C ASP A 20 -11.97 3.59 5.44
N ILE A 21 -11.84 4.92 5.49
CA ILE A 21 -10.64 5.62 5.01
C ILE A 21 -9.42 5.04 5.76
N PRO A 22 -8.30 4.79 5.06
CA PRO A 22 -7.11 4.20 5.64
C PRO A 22 -6.59 4.97 6.86
N LYS A 23 -5.98 4.26 7.81
CA LYS A 23 -5.34 4.91 8.96
C LYS A 23 -4.16 5.75 8.48
N ILE A 24 -4.05 6.95 9.03
CA ILE A 24 -3.05 7.95 8.68
C ILE A 24 -2.12 8.14 9.88
N LEU A 25 -0.85 7.78 9.68
CA LEU A 25 0.21 8.01 10.65
C LEU A 25 1.09 9.16 10.16
N PHE A 26 1.22 10.20 10.98
CA PHE A 26 2.19 11.26 10.76
C PHE A 26 3.53 10.86 11.38
N VAL A 27 4.60 10.97 10.60
CA VAL A 27 5.97 10.73 11.07
C VAL A 27 6.80 11.95 10.72
N ALA A 28 7.27 12.65 11.74
CA ALA A 28 8.22 13.74 11.55
C ALA A 28 9.61 13.15 11.26
N THR A 29 10.29 13.65 10.24
CA THR A 29 11.66 13.26 9.90
C THR A 29 12.65 14.36 10.23
N HIS A 30 13.95 14.07 10.11
CA HIS A 30 15.05 14.99 10.42
C HIS A 30 15.12 15.38 11.91
N LYS A 31 14.88 14.43 12.80
CA LYS A 31 14.96 14.63 14.26
C LYS A 31 16.30 15.25 14.69
N ASP A 32 17.39 14.88 14.02
CA ASP A 32 18.75 15.38 14.23
C ASP A 32 18.92 16.87 13.95
N LYS A 33 18.04 17.48 13.15
CA LYS A 33 18.12 18.89 12.74
C LYS A 33 17.23 19.82 13.56
N ILE A 34 16.62 19.33 14.63
CA ILE A 34 15.73 20.14 15.46
C ILE A 34 16.59 21.00 16.41
N PRO A 35 16.54 22.34 16.30
CA PRO A 35 17.39 23.23 17.11
C PRO A 35 16.84 23.45 18.53
N LYS A 36 15.54 23.21 18.73
CA LYS A 36 14.87 23.23 20.05
C LYS A 36 14.96 21.85 20.69
N ASN A 37 14.52 21.75 21.96
CA ASN A 37 14.20 20.46 22.56
C ASN A 37 13.20 19.70 21.67
N VAL A 38 13.56 18.48 21.25
CA VAL A 38 12.75 17.59 20.40
C VAL A 38 11.35 17.42 20.96
N GLU A 39 11.20 17.29 22.28
CA GLU A 39 9.90 17.09 22.91
C GLU A 39 9.01 18.33 22.82
N THR A 40 9.59 19.53 22.94
CA THR A 40 8.83 20.77 22.73
C THR A 40 8.36 20.89 21.28
N GLN A 41 9.22 20.54 20.32
CA GLN A 41 8.86 20.53 18.90
C GLN A 41 7.79 19.47 18.59
N ARG A 42 7.86 18.31 19.24
CA ARG A 42 6.90 17.21 19.13
C ARG A 42 5.51 17.66 19.55
N GLU A 43 5.40 18.32 20.69
CA GLU A 43 4.13 18.88 21.16
C GLU A 43 3.59 19.99 20.24
N GLU A 44 4.44 20.95 19.83
CA GLU A 44 4.04 22.02 18.91
C GLU A 44 3.43 21.46 17.60
N VAL A 45 4.07 20.45 17.00
CA VAL A 45 3.60 19.84 15.75
C VAL A 45 2.29 19.08 15.94
N TYR A 46 2.20 18.22 16.96
CA TYR A 46 1.02 17.38 17.14
C TYR A 46 -0.20 18.15 17.65
N SER A 47 -0.02 19.19 18.47
CA SER A 47 -1.11 20.12 18.79
C SER A 47 -1.61 20.86 17.56
N GLY A 48 -0.71 21.25 16.66
CA GLY A 48 -1.08 21.85 15.37
C GLY A 48 -1.89 20.91 14.49
N ILE A 49 -1.49 19.63 14.39
CA ILE A 49 -2.24 18.61 13.64
C ILE A 49 -3.61 18.36 14.29
N GLU A 50 -3.67 18.22 15.61
CA GLU A 50 -4.93 18.02 16.34
C GLU A 50 -5.92 19.15 16.10
N GLU A 51 -5.47 20.40 16.16
CA GLU A 51 -6.34 21.56 15.93
C GLU A 51 -6.75 21.64 14.46
N LEU A 52 -5.85 21.38 13.51
CA LEU A 52 -6.15 21.38 12.07
C LEU A 52 -7.27 20.40 11.72
N PHE A 53 -7.28 19.22 12.35
CA PHE A 53 -8.24 18.16 12.08
C PHE A 53 -9.41 18.09 13.07
N LYS A 54 -9.51 19.02 14.03
CA LYS A 54 -10.49 18.97 15.12
C LYS A 54 -11.94 18.79 14.67
N ASN A 55 -12.32 19.46 13.58
CA ASN A 55 -13.66 19.40 12.99
C ASN A 55 -13.66 18.75 11.59
N HIS A 56 -12.59 18.05 11.21
CA HIS A 56 -12.45 17.44 9.90
C HIS A 56 -12.94 15.99 9.93
N GLU A 57 -13.70 15.57 8.92
CA GLU A 57 -14.24 14.19 8.82
C GLU A 57 -13.12 13.13 8.87
N GLY A 58 -11.95 13.47 8.33
CA GLY A 58 -10.73 12.67 8.36
C GLY A 58 -10.15 12.38 9.76
N ARG A 59 -10.61 13.06 10.83
CA ARG A 59 -10.01 12.99 12.18
C ARG A 59 -9.98 11.59 12.78
N GLN A 60 -10.99 10.78 12.50
CA GLN A 60 -11.12 9.41 12.99
C GLN A 60 -10.10 8.43 12.38
N HIS A 61 -9.47 8.85 11.28
CA HIS A 61 -8.44 8.07 10.60
C HIS A 61 -7.03 8.39 11.09
N LEU A 62 -6.86 9.49 11.84
CA LEU A 62 -5.55 9.92 12.34
C LEU A 62 -5.10 9.12 13.57
N VAL A 63 -3.86 8.63 13.52
CA VAL A 63 -3.17 7.99 14.62
C VAL A 63 -2.32 9.04 15.35
N LEU A 64 -2.92 9.68 16.36
CA LEU A 64 -2.32 10.83 17.08
C LEU A 64 -1.74 10.47 18.45
N ASN A 65 -2.05 9.28 18.95
CA ASN A 65 -1.48 8.74 20.18
C ASN A 65 0.02 8.41 20.05
N GLN A 66 0.51 8.21 18.83
CA GLN A 66 1.91 7.94 18.55
C GLN A 66 2.54 9.16 17.89
N LYS A 67 3.25 9.95 18.71
CA LYS A 67 3.96 11.14 18.24
C LYS A 67 5.36 10.75 17.81
N ILE A 68 5.62 10.44 16.54
CA ILE A 68 6.88 9.81 16.11
C ILE A 68 7.80 10.79 15.38
N PHE A 69 9.06 10.87 15.82
CA PHE A 69 10.11 11.68 15.25
C PHE A 69 11.33 10.80 14.94
N ILE A 70 11.71 10.70 13.67
CA ILE A 70 12.84 9.86 13.25
C ILE A 70 13.97 10.67 12.64
N ASN A 71 15.20 10.22 12.85
CA ASN A 71 16.33 10.48 11.98
C ASN A 71 16.47 9.29 11.02
N ALA A 72 15.95 9.43 9.80
CA ALA A 72 15.99 8.38 8.80
C ALA A 72 17.42 8.04 8.30
N THR A 73 18.42 8.84 8.66
CA THR A 73 19.83 8.58 8.33
C THR A 73 20.59 7.83 9.42
N ASP A 74 19.99 7.66 10.59
CA ASP A 74 20.56 6.93 11.72
C ASP A 74 19.86 5.57 11.87
N GLU A 75 20.56 4.50 11.50
CA GLU A 75 20.04 3.13 11.59
C GLU A 75 19.79 2.67 13.03
N LEU A 76 20.38 3.37 14.02
CA LEU A 76 20.24 3.08 15.44
C LEU A 76 19.19 3.95 16.13
N ASP A 77 18.45 4.79 15.40
CA ASP A 77 17.39 5.59 15.99
C ASP A 77 16.30 4.70 16.58
N SER A 78 16.19 4.70 17.91
CA SER A 78 15.21 3.91 18.65
C SER A 78 13.76 4.18 18.25
N GLU A 79 13.44 5.36 17.71
CA GLU A 79 12.09 5.68 17.24
C GLU A 79 11.72 4.98 15.93
N ILE A 80 12.70 4.48 15.17
CA ILE A 80 12.43 3.61 14.01
C ILE A 80 11.76 2.30 14.47
N ASP A 81 12.16 1.75 15.61
CA ASP A 81 11.53 0.54 16.14
C ASP A 81 10.12 0.82 16.68
N VAL A 82 9.91 2.01 17.26
CA VAL A 82 8.56 2.49 17.63
C VAL A 82 7.67 2.62 16.38
N LEU A 83 8.22 3.14 15.28
CA LEU A 83 7.52 3.23 14.00
C LEU A 83 7.14 1.85 13.46
N LYS A 84 8.11 0.90 13.38
CA LYS A 84 7.87 -0.47 12.93
C LYS A 84 6.78 -1.14 13.76
N LYS A 85 6.86 -1.02 15.09
CA LYS A 85 5.86 -1.56 16.00
C LYS A 85 4.49 -0.94 15.77
N THR A 86 4.42 0.40 15.62
CA THR A 86 3.16 1.10 15.38
C THR A 86 2.51 0.65 14.07
N ILE A 87 3.28 0.54 12.98
CA ILE A 87 2.78 0.03 11.69
C ILE A 87 2.27 -1.41 11.85
N THR A 88 3.02 -2.24 12.57
CA THR A 88 2.66 -3.65 12.83
C THR A 88 1.34 -3.74 13.61
N ASP A 89 1.22 -2.99 14.71
CA ASP A 89 0.03 -2.95 15.55
C ASP A 89 -1.20 -2.45 14.78
N LEU A 90 -1.04 -1.40 13.96
CA LEU A 90 -2.11 -0.88 13.10
C LEU A 90 -2.54 -1.89 12.03
N THR A 91 -1.58 -2.64 11.48
CA THR A 91 -1.85 -3.69 10.49
C THR A 91 -2.68 -4.82 11.11
N PHE A 92 -2.35 -5.25 12.33
CA PHE A 92 -3.12 -6.26 13.07
C PHE A 92 -4.52 -5.80 13.48
N GLN A 93 -4.73 -4.49 13.64
CA GLN A 93 -6.04 -3.90 13.94
C GLN A 93 -6.94 -3.77 12.71
N HIS A 94 -6.40 -3.97 11.50
CA HIS A 94 -7.17 -3.81 10.27
C HIS A 94 -8.35 -4.82 10.24
N PRO A 95 -9.59 -4.41 9.91
CA PRO A 95 -10.76 -5.29 9.94
C PRO A 95 -10.61 -6.55 9.07
N CYS A 96 -9.93 -6.39 7.93
CA CYS A 96 -9.68 -7.50 7.01
C CYS A 96 -8.44 -8.33 7.36
N TRP A 97 -7.70 -8.01 8.43
CA TRP A 97 -6.54 -8.79 8.83
C TRP A 97 -6.97 -10.22 9.21
N GLY A 98 -6.29 -11.22 8.64
CA GLY A 98 -6.63 -12.62 8.87
C GLY A 98 -7.89 -13.09 8.14
N GLU A 99 -8.46 -12.29 7.22
CA GLU A 99 -9.48 -12.80 6.30
C GLU A 99 -8.93 -13.98 5.50
N ARG A 100 -9.77 -15.02 5.37
CA ARG A 100 -9.39 -16.22 4.62
C ARG A 100 -9.46 -15.94 3.13
N LEU A 101 -8.31 -16.02 2.47
CA LEU A 101 -8.26 -16.01 1.02
C LEU A 101 -8.52 -17.42 0.47
N PRO A 102 -9.15 -17.57 -0.71
CA PRO A 102 -9.25 -18.85 -1.37
C PRO A 102 -7.86 -19.43 -1.65
N ASN A 103 -7.56 -20.61 -1.08
CA ASN A 103 -6.26 -21.28 -1.29
C ASN A 103 -5.96 -21.54 -2.77
N ALA A 104 -7.00 -21.65 -3.61
CA ALA A 104 -6.85 -21.88 -5.06
C ALA A 104 -6.15 -20.71 -5.78
N SER A 105 -6.20 -19.51 -5.22
CA SER A 105 -5.58 -18.30 -5.82
C SER A 105 -4.09 -18.18 -5.52
N VAL A 106 -3.61 -18.81 -4.44
CA VAL A 106 -2.22 -18.65 -3.96
C VAL A 106 -1.20 -19.17 -4.98
N PRO A 107 -1.36 -20.36 -5.58
CA PRO A 107 -0.40 -20.85 -6.57
C PRO A 107 -0.23 -19.89 -7.75
N LEU A 108 -1.33 -19.38 -8.33
CA LEU A 108 -1.27 -18.43 -9.43
C LEU A 108 -0.64 -17.10 -9.01
N GLU A 109 -0.93 -16.61 -7.81
CA GLU A 109 -0.32 -15.39 -7.27
C GLU A 109 1.21 -15.53 -7.14
N LEU A 110 1.71 -16.68 -6.67
CA LEU A 110 3.14 -16.94 -6.57
C LEU A 110 3.82 -17.01 -7.94
N GLU A 111 3.21 -17.70 -8.91
CA GLU A 111 3.75 -17.78 -10.28
C GLU A 111 3.82 -16.39 -10.94
N ILE A 112 2.81 -15.54 -10.73
CA ILE A 112 2.84 -14.14 -11.20
C ILE A 112 3.98 -13.37 -10.50
N ALA A 113 4.18 -13.55 -9.20
CA ALA A 113 5.26 -12.89 -8.47
C ALA A 113 6.65 -13.30 -8.98
N ASP A 114 6.85 -14.58 -9.32
CA ASP A 114 8.09 -15.08 -9.90
C ASP A 114 8.35 -14.44 -11.28
N LEU A 115 7.33 -14.32 -12.14
CA LEU A 115 7.44 -13.61 -13.41
C LEU A 115 7.81 -12.13 -13.24
N VAL A 116 7.26 -11.46 -12.21
CA VAL A 116 7.63 -10.08 -11.88
C VAL A 116 9.10 -10.00 -11.44
N PHE A 117 9.55 -10.96 -10.62
CA PHE A 117 10.95 -11.05 -10.19
C PHE A 117 11.91 -11.27 -11.37
N GLU A 118 11.48 -12.03 -12.38
CA GLU A 118 12.20 -12.25 -13.64
C GLU A 118 12.18 -11.03 -14.59
N GLY A 119 11.48 -9.95 -14.22
CA GLY A 119 11.42 -8.71 -14.99
C GLY A 119 10.29 -8.65 -16.02
N LYS A 120 9.31 -9.56 -15.95
CA LYS A 120 8.09 -9.47 -16.76
C LYS A 120 7.11 -8.49 -16.11
N HIS A 121 6.50 -7.62 -16.93
CA HIS A 121 5.63 -6.56 -16.42
C HIS A 121 4.18 -6.65 -16.91
N ILE A 122 3.95 -7.33 -18.04
CA ILE A 122 2.64 -7.43 -18.70
C ILE A 122 2.45 -8.88 -19.16
N LEU A 123 1.23 -9.38 -19.00
CA LEU A 123 0.73 -10.62 -19.57
C LEU A 123 -0.50 -10.35 -20.44
N SER A 124 -0.67 -11.11 -21.51
CA SER A 124 -1.97 -11.26 -22.14
C SER A 124 -2.90 -12.13 -21.29
N LEU A 125 -4.21 -11.99 -21.46
CA LEU A 125 -5.19 -12.82 -20.74
C LEU A 125 -4.99 -14.31 -21.05
N THR A 126 -4.63 -14.65 -22.29
CA THR A 126 -4.29 -16.03 -22.69
C THR A 126 -3.07 -16.56 -21.92
N GLU A 127 -2.01 -15.77 -21.77
CA GLU A 127 -0.86 -16.20 -20.95
C GLU A 127 -1.25 -16.41 -19.48
N VAL A 128 -2.18 -15.61 -18.94
CA VAL A 128 -2.70 -15.80 -17.58
C VAL A 128 -3.51 -17.10 -17.48
N GLU A 129 -4.32 -17.42 -18.48
CA GLU A 129 -5.08 -18.68 -18.55
C GLU A 129 -4.15 -19.90 -18.63
N GLU A 130 -3.10 -19.82 -19.46
CA GLU A 130 -2.07 -20.85 -19.56
C GLU A 130 -1.32 -21.03 -18.24
N LEU A 131 -0.98 -19.93 -17.56
CA LEU A 131 -0.34 -19.95 -16.25
C LEU A 131 -1.22 -20.59 -15.18
N ASN A 132 -2.52 -20.24 -15.16
CA ASN A 132 -3.51 -20.84 -14.28
C ASN A 132 -3.68 -22.35 -14.54
N ALA A 133 -3.65 -22.78 -15.79
CA ALA A 133 -3.71 -24.20 -16.16
C ALA A 133 -2.43 -24.97 -15.77
N ALA A 134 -1.27 -24.31 -15.83
CA ALA A 134 0.02 -24.90 -15.48
C ALA A 134 0.33 -24.87 -13.97
N SER A 135 -0.35 -24.02 -13.20
CA SER A 135 -0.06 -23.81 -11.78
C SER A 135 -0.31 -25.08 -10.95
N LYS A 136 0.57 -25.33 -9.98
CA LYS A 136 0.48 -26.48 -9.07
C LYS A 136 -0.60 -26.23 -8.01
N GLY A 137 -1.86 -26.34 -8.42
CA GLY A 137 -3.02 -26.10 -7.57
C GLY A 137 -4.35 -26.42 -8.24
N SER A 138 -5.43 -25.94 -7.63
CA SER A 138 -6.75 -25.98 -8.25
C SER A 138 -6.83 -24.94 -9.36
N VAL A 139 -6.99 -25.39 -10.61
CA VAL A 139 -7.19 -24.51 -11.77
C VAL A 139 -8.47 -23.71 -11.56
N LEU A 140 -8.37 -22.38 -11.61
CA LEU A 140 -9.53 -21.49 -11.52
C LEU A 140 -10.35 -21.59 -12.80
N SER A 141 -11.69 -21.61 -12.67
CA SER A 141 -12.57 -21.40 -13.83
C SER A 141 -12.37 -19.99 -14.40
N PHE A 142 -12.86 -19.72 -15.61
CA PHE A 142 -12.74 -18.39 -16.21
C PHE A 142 -13.38 -17.29 -15.33
N ASP A 143 -14.55 -17.55 -14.75
CA ASP A 143 -15.20 -16.60 -13.85
C ASP A 143 -14.38 -16.37 -12.57
N GLN A 144 -13.83 -17.42 -11.99
CA GLN A 144 -12.96 -17.33 -10.81
C GLN A 144 -11.64 -16.62 -11.13
N LEU A 145 -11.09 -16.82 -12.32
CA LEU A 145 -9.89 -16.13 -12.78
C LEU A 145 -10.15 -14.63 -12.94
N ARG A 146 -11.31 -14.26 -13.48
CA ARG A 146 -11.74 -12.87 -13.58
C ARG A 146 -11.94 -12.24 -12.19
N GLU A 147 -12.57 -12.94 -11.26
CA GLU A 147 -12.69 -12.50 -9.86
C GLU A 147 -11.32 -12.32 -9.20
N PHE A 148 -10.40 -13.25 -9.44
CA PHE A 148 -9.01 -13.16 -8.98
C PHE A 148 -8.34 -11.88 -9.51
N LEU A 149 -8.41 -11.62 -10.82
CA LEU A 149 -7.81 -10.43 -11.43
C LEU A 149 -8.40 -9.14 -10.84
N HIS A 150 -9.71 -9.10 -10.62
CA HIS A 150 -10.37 -7.98 -9.95
C HIS A 150 -9.87 -7.77 -8.51
N LEU A 151 -9.76 -8.85 -7.74
CA LEU A 151 -9.28 -8.79 -6.36
C LEU A 151 -7.82 -8.30 -6.29
N GLN A 152 -6.94 -8.83 -7.14
CA GLN A 152 -5.53 -8.41 -7.20
C GLN A 152 -5.39 -6.95 -7.66
N ASN A 153 -6.27 -6.50 -8.56
CA ASN A 153 -6.34 -5.11 -8.99
C ASN A 153 -6.79 -4.17 -7.87
N LEU A 154 -7.79 -4.57 -7.06
CA LEU A 154 -8.23 -3.81 -5.90
C LEU A 154 -7.13 -3.67 -4.83
N GLN A 155 -6.30 -4.71 -4.67
CA GLN A 155 -5.14 -4.69 -3.78
C GLN A 155 -3.96 -3.88 -4.34
N GLY A 156 -4.04 -3.39 -5.59
CA GLY A 156 -2.96 -2.68 -6.25
C GLY A 156 -1.74 -3.55 -6.56
N LYS A 157 -1.89 -4.88 -6.57
CA LYS A 157 -0.83 -5.84 -6.92
C LYS A 157 -0.66 -5.99 -8.43
N ILE A 158 -1.76 -5.87 -9.16
CA ILE A 158 -1.79 -5.84 -10.63
C ILE A 158 -2.65 -4.66 -11.09
N VAL A 159 -2.63 -4.35 -12.39
CA VAL A 159 -3.61 -3.47 -13.02
C VAL A 159 -4.35 -4.25 -14.08
N TYR A 160 -5.67 -4.36 -13.92
CA TYR A 160 -6.56 -5.07 -14.82
C TYR A 160 -7.77 -4.21 -15.18
N PHE A 161 -8.01 -4.04 -16.48
CA PHE A 161 -9.10 -3.24 -17.00
C PHE A 161 -10.15 -4.12 -17.65
N ASP A 162 -11.27 -4.32 -16.95
CA ASP A 162 -12.37 -5.15 -17.44
C ASP A 162 -13.27 -4.41 -18.45
N ILE A 163 -12.65 -3.89 -19.52
CA ILE A 163 -13.29 -3.16 -20.62
C ILE A 163 -12.82 -3.71 -21.98
N PRO A 164 -13.67 -3.74 -23.02
CA PRO A 164 -13.46 -4.55 -24.23
C PRO A 164 -12.13 -4.42 -24.97
N HIS A 165 -11.44 -3.28 -24.86
CA HIS A 165 -10.16 -3.04 -25.56
C HIS A 165 -8.91 -3.20 -24.69
N LEU A 166 -9.08 -3.34 -23.37
CA LEU A 166 -7.97 -3.48 -22.42
C LEU A 166 -8.04 -4.78 -21.63
N ARG A 167 -9.15 -5.52 -21.70
CA ARG A 167 -9.38 -6.79 -20.98
C ARG A 167 -8.35 -7.86 -21.32
N ASP A 168 -7.80 -7.81 -22.53
CA ASP A 168 -6.83 -8.81 -23.00
C ASP A 168 -5.44 -8.62 -22.39
N TRP A 169 -5.21 -7.56 -21.61
CA TRP A 169 -3.91 -7.24 -21.04
C TRP A 169 -3.98 -7.07 -19.53
N VAL A 170 -3.06 -7.72 -18.83
CA VAL A 170 -2.89 -7.67 -17.39
C VAL A 170 -1.50 -7.11 -17.09
N ILE A 171 -1.44 -5.96 -16.44
CA ILE A 171 -0.16 -5.40 -15.98
C ILE A 171 0.15 -6.04 -14.63
N ILE A 172 1.05 -7.01 -14.62
CA ILE A 172 1.43 -7.76 -13.41
C ILE A 172 2.41 -6.99 -12.52
N ASN A 173 3.06 -5.95 -13.04
CA ASN A 173 3.90 -5.05 -12.26
C ASN A 173 3.39 -3.59 -12.39
N PRO A 174 2.60 -3.09 -11.43
CA PRO A 174 2.03 -1.75 -11.46
C PRO A 174 3.05 -0.61 -11.51
N ILE A 175 4.30 -0.84 -11.10
CA ILE A 175 5.38 0.17 -11.15
C ILE A 175 5.59 0.65 -12.60
N LEU A 176 5.45 -0.25 -13.59
CA LEU A 176 5.58 0.10 -15.00
C LEU A 176 4.62 1.23 -15.38
N LEU A 177 3.35 1.15 -14.95
CA LEU A 177 2.36 2.17 -15.24
C LEU A 177 2.72 3.50 -14.55
N VAL A 178 3.21 3.45 -13.31
CA VAL A 178 3.67 4.66 -12.60
C VAL A 178 4.83 5.33 -13.34
N GLU A 179 5.78 4.55 -13.87
CA GLU A 179 6.92 5.07 -14.63
C GLU A 179 6.50 5.67 -15.97
N ILE A 180 5.61 5.00 -16.70
CA ILE A 180 5.03 5.52 -17.95
C ILE A 180 4.26 6.81 -17.69
N MET A 181 3.38 6.84 -16.69
CA MET A 181 2.62 8.06 -16.35
C MET A 181 3.55 9.19 -15.92
N ARG A 182 4.61 8.86 -15.18
CA ARG A 182 5.64 9.82 -14.77
C ARG A 182 6.38 10.41 -15.98
N SER A 183 6.68 9.62 -17.02
CA SER A 183 7.38 10.14 -18.20
C SER A 183 6.53 11.13 -18.99
N PHE A 184 5.21 10.91 -19.08
CA PHE A 184 4.30 11.89 -19.68
C PHE A 184 4.22 13.20 -18.89
N VAL A 185 4.14 13.12 -17.57
CA VAL A 185 4.06 14.29 -16.70
C VAL A 185 5.38 15.07 -16.67
N LYS A 186 6.51 14.36 -16.75
CA LYS A 186 7.84 14.99 -16.70
C LYS A 186 8.28 15.61 -18.03
N GLY A 187 7.53 15.45 -19.14
CA GLY A 187 8.06 15.83 -20.46
C GLY A 187 9.28 14.97 -20.81
N ILE A 188 9.87 14.98 -22.01
CA ILE A 188 10.58 16.15 -22.54
C ILE A 188 11.45 16.82 -21.49
#